data_AF-A0A518GND5-F1
#
_entry.id   AF-A0A518GND5-F1
#
_cell.length_a   1.000
_cell.length_b   1.000
_cell.length_c   1.000
_cell.angle_alpha   90.00
_cell.angle_beta   90.00
_cell.angle_gamma   90.00
#
_symmetry.space_group_name_H-M   'P 1'
#
loop_
_entity.id
_entity.type
_entity.pdbx_description
1 polymer ?
#
loop_
_entity_poly.entity_id
_entity_poly.type
_entity_poly.pdbx_seq_one_letter_code
_entity_poly.pdbx_strand_id
1 'polypeptide(L)'
;MRRLGFALSLVLHTLTPFSADLTAQDPTPDSIARRQFNQVFVKVVMPVTTRTPKQDGPVVEAWVAEQLKQSGESEYFAVTNWVPVRSALLEDDEVDNRVWGGSLRNASFCPVDGDIPERNEGRVLVSVAGWAPVAGHEARVTMADETGNRTVEPVQVYSASGEKLQVQDKKPMAYVAILIGPPPQEGQTAMPNRQNKAVNGSRR
;
A
#
# COMPACT_ATOMS: atom_id res chain seq x y z
N MET A 1 -30.59 23.55 75.02
CA MET A 1 -31.20 23.82 73.70
C MET A 1 -30.16 24.50 72.82
N ARG A 2 -29.97 23.99 71.58
CA ARG A 2 -29.42 24.63 70.34
C ARG A 2 -28.01 25.25 70.45
N ARG A 3 -26.91 24.71 69.88
CA ARG A 3 -26.53 24.39 68.47
C ARG A 3 -26.66 25.54 67.46
N LEU A 4 -25.60 25.64 66.64
CA LEU A 4 -25.36 26.32 65.35
C LEU A 4 -24.45 27.55 65.46
N GLY A 5 -23.33 27.67 64.76
CA GLY A 5 -22.74 26.84 63.71
C GLY A 5 -21.92 27.75 62.79
N PHE A 6 -20.59 27.66 62.86
CA PHE A 6 -19.67 28.32 61.93
C PHE A 6 -18.75 27.25 61.32
N ALA A 7 -18.78 27.12 60.00
CA ALA A 7 -17.60 26.92 59.16
C ALA A 7 -18.05 26.73 57.71
N LEU A 8 -17.87 27.79 56.93
CA LEU A 8 -17.92 27.80 55.47
C LEU A 8 -16.67 27.05 54.97
N SER A 9 -16.81 25.91 54.29
CA SER A 9 -15.69 25.29 53.56
C SER A 9 -15.79 25.65 52.09
N LEU A 10 -14.89 26.51 51.64
CA LEU A 10 -14.56 26.72 50.23
C LEU A 10 -13.66 25.54 49.80
N VAL A 11 -14.18 24.63 48.96
CA VAL A 11 -13.34 23.62 48.30
C VAL A 11 -12.99 24.13 46.90
N LEU A 12 -11.82 24.75 46.78
CA LEU A 12 -11.17 25.01 45.49
C LEU A 12 -10.72 23.67 44.90
N HIS A 13 -11.39 23.21 43.84
CA HIS A 13 -10.90 22.11 43.02
C HIS A 13 -9.91 22.67 42.00
N THR A 14 -8.62 22.47 42.24
CA THR A 14 -7.60 22.66 41.20
C THR A 14 -7.71 21.52 40.19
N LEU A 15 -8.26 21.82 39.02
CA LEU A 15 -8.17 20.97 37.83
C LEU A 15 -6.71 20.92 37.39
N THR A 16 -6.06 19.79 37.64
CA THR A 16 -4.79 19.44 36.99
C THR A 16 -5.09 19.02 35.54
N PRO A 17 -4.43 19.61 34.54
CA PRO A 17 -4.51 19.10 33.18
C PRO A 17 -3.73 17.77 33.12
N PHE A 18 -4.46 16.67 32.90
CA PHE A 18 -3.87 15.44 32.38
C PHE A 18 -3.28 15.78 31.00
N SER A 19 -1.97 16.00 30.95
CA SER A 19 -1.24 15.74 29.71
C SER A 19 -1.30 14.24 29.50
N ALA A 20 -2.19 13.81 28.59
CA ALA A 20 -2.10 12.50 27.99
C ALA A 20 -0.82 12.50 27.16
N ASP A 21 0.30 12.23 27.81
CA ASP A 21 1.53 11.82 27.16
C ASP A 21 1.24 10.44 26.59
N LEU A 22 0.67 10.41 25.38
CA LEU A 22 0.58 9.22 24.54
C LEU A 22 2.02 8.85 24.20
N THR A 23 2.66 8.13 25.12
CA THR A 23 3.92 7.47 24.85
C THR A 23 3.62 6.48 23.72
N ALA A 24 3.97 6.88 22.49
CA ALA A 24 4.07 5.94 21.40
C ALA A 24 5.02 4.85 21.90
N GLN A 25 4.47 3.66 22.17
CA GLN A 25 5.27 2.55 22.68
C GLN A 25 6.40 2.30 21.70
N ASP A 26 7.64 2.36 22.19
CA ASP A 26 8.80 1.97 21.41
C ASP A 26 8.58 0.55 20.87
N PRO A 27 8.86 0.32 19.58
CA PRO A 27 8.58 -0.95 18.95
C PRO A 27 9.31 -2.09 19.67
N THR A 28 8.56 -3.10 20.12
CA THR A 28 9.11 -4.28 20.77
C THR A 28 10.00 -5.08 19.81
N PRO A 29 11.00 -5.83 20.30
CA PRO A 29 11.88 -6.67 19.47
C PRO A 29 11.12 -7.63 18.53
N ASP A 30 9.99 -8.19 18.97
CA ASP A 30 9.13 -9.03 18.12
C ASP A 30 8.44 -8.24 17.00
N SER A 31 8.09 -6.98 17.25
CA SER A 31 7.55 -6.09 16.21
C SER A 31 8.63 -5.68 15.21
N ILE A 32 9.87 -5.45 15.67
CA ILE A 32 11.04 -5.17 14.83
C ILE A 32 11.37 -6.40 13.96
N ALA A 33 11.38 -7.60 14.55
CA ALA A 33 11.61 -8.85 13.83
C ALA A 33 10.50 -9.12 12.79
N ARG A 34 9.22 -8.99 13.15
CA ARG A 34 8.11 -9.14 12.18
C ARG A 34 8.20 -8.13 11.03
N ARG A 35 8.61 -6.89 11.31
CA ARG A 35 8.82 -5.84 10.30
C ARG A 35 9.95 -6.18 9.32
N GLN A 36 10.99 -6.89 9.77
CA GLN A 36 12.11 -7.32 8.93
C GLN A 36 11.78 -8.49 7.98
N PHE A 37 10.75 -9.31 8.27
CA PHE A 37 10.43 -10.49 7.44
C PHE A 37 9.36 -10.26 6.37
N ASN A 38 8.44 -9.31 6.58
CA ASN A 38 7.35 -9.04 5.64
C ASN A 38 7.75 -7.93 4.64
N GLN A 39 8.77 -8.20 3.82
CA GLN A 39 9.22 -7.26 2.77
C GLN A 39 8.11 -7.03 1.74
N VAL A 40 7.84 -5.76 1.39
CA VAL A 40 6.92 -5.40 0.31
C VAL A 40 7.66 -5.42 -1.02
N PHE A 41 7.06 -6.02 -2.02
CA PHE A 41 7.50 -5.99 -3.41
C PHE A 41 6.38 -5.45 -4.29
N VAL A 42 6.76 -4.65 -5.27
CA VAL A 42 5.85 -4.07 -6.24
C VAL A 42 6.29 -4.41 -7.66
N LYS A 43 5.32 -4.50 -8.56
CA LYS A 43 5.54 -4.68 -9.99
C LYS A 43 4.59 -3.79 -10.77
N VAL A 44 5.12 -3.06 -11.74
CA VAL A 44 4.32 -2.21 -12.62
C VAL A 44 3.85 -2.99 -13.83
N VAL A 45 2.55 -2.93 -14.08
CA VAL A 45 1.88 -3.54 -15.23
C VAL A 45 1.18 -2.46 -16.04
N MET A 46 1.51 -2.37 -17.32
CA MET A 46 0.91 -1.42 -18.24
C MET A 46 -0.20 -2.09 -19.06
N PRO A 47 -1.37 -1.46 -19.20
CA PRO A 47 -2.35 -1.88 -20.18
C PRO A 47 -1.81 -1.66 -21.60
N VAL A 48 -2.20 -2.50 -22.54
CA VAL A 48 -1.90 -2.31 -23.96
C VAL A 48 -2.86 -1.27 -24.52
N THR A 49 -2.31 -0.18 -25.04
CA THR A 49 -3.06 0.89 -25.70
C THR A 49 -2.27 1.40 -26.90
N THR A 50 -2.86 2.30 -27.70
CA THR A 50 -2.15 2.99 -28.78
C THR A 50 -0.91 3.75 -28.27
N ARG A 51 -0.95 4.28 -27.03
CA ARG A 51 0.19 5.00 -26.41
C ARG A 51 1.20 4.05 -25.76
N THR A 52 0.75 2.86 -25.36
CA THR A 52 1.54 1.83 -24.67
C THR A 52 1.41 0.51 -25.41
N PRO A 53 1.95 0.42 -26.64
CA PRO A 53 1.88 -0.82 -27.41
C PRO A 53 2.60 -1.95 -26.66
N LYS A 54 2.12 -3.18 -26.85
CA LYS A 54 2.69 -4.38 -26.24
C LYS A 54 4.19 -4.45 -26.51
N GLN A 55 4.95 -4.69 -25.46
CA GLN A 55 6.39 -4.88 -25.51
C GLN A 55 6.77 -6.17 -24.81
N ASP A 56 7.97 -6.67 -25.13
CA ASP A 56 8.64 -7.67 -24.31
C ASP A 56 8.91 -7.06 -22.94
N GLY A 57 8.70 -7.85 -21.91
CA GLY A 57 8.92 -7.44 -20.54
C GLY A 57 8.90 -8.63 -19.61
N PRO A 58 9.08 -8.39 -18.30
CA PRO A 58 8.99 -9.43 -17.30
C PRO A 58 7.67 -10.21 -17.35
N VAL A 59 7.72 -11.44 -16.85
CA VAL A 59 6.53 -12.29 -16.73
C VAL A 59 5.50 -11.61 -15.84
N VAL A 60 4.23 -11.66 -16.28
CA VAL A 60 3.08 -11.33 -15.43
C VAL A 60 2.56 -12.62 -14.81
N GLU A 61 2.58 -12.69 -13.48
CA GLU A 61 2.17 -13.89 -12.75
C GLU A 61 0.69 -14.21 -12.97
N ALA A 62 0.35 -15.50 -12.97
CA ALA A 62 -1.02 -15.96 -13.21
C ALA A 62 -2.06 -15.31 -12.28
N TRP A 63 -1.70 -15.06 -11.01
CA TRP A 63 -2.60 -14.41 -10.06
C TRP A 63 -2.79 -12.92 -10.35
N VAL A 64 -1.78 -12.24 -10.90
CA VAL A 64 -1.88 -10.84 -11.36
C VAL A 64 -2.78 -10.78 -12.58
N ALA A 65 -2.54 -11.68 -13.54
CA ALA A 65 -3.34 -11.84 -14.75
C ALA A 65 -4.81 -12.12 -14.44
N GLU A 66 -5.10 -12.96 -13.44
CA GLU A 66 -6.45 -13.26 -12.99
C GLU A 66 -7.16 -12.03 -12.40
N GLN A 67 -6.50 -11.27 -11.52
CA GLN A 67 -7.08 -10.04 -10.95
C GLN A 67 -7.30 -8.96 -12.01
N LEU A 68 -6.35 -8.78 -12.94
CA LEU A 68 -6.51 -7.86 -14.07
C LEU A 68 -7.71 -8.23 -14.94
N LYS A 69 -7.87 -9.52 -15.25
CA LYS A 69 -9.04 -10.04 -15.99
C LYS A 69 -10.35 -9.77 -15.24
N GLN A 70 -10.38 -9.97 -13.92
CA GLN A 70 -11.54 -9.66 -13.08
C GLN A 70 -11.87 -8.16 -13.09
N SER A 71 -10.85 -7.30 -13.21
CA SER A 71 -11.01 -5.85 -13.39
C SER A 71 -11.37 -5.40 -14.81
N GLY A 72 -11.52 -6.35 -15.75
CA GLY A 72 -11.85 -6.08 -17.16
C GLY A 72 -10.67 -5.75 -18.06
N GLU A 73 -9.42 -5.86 -17.56
CA GLU A 73 -8.23 -5.65 -18.37
C GLU A 73 -7.78 -6.97 -19.00
N SER A 74 -7.60 -6.96 -20.31
CA SER A 74 -7.41 -8.17 -21.12
C SER A 74 -6.07 -8.21 -21.84
N GLU A 75 -5.46 -7.05 -22.09
CA GLU A 75 -4.16 -6.95 -22.73
C GLU A 75 -3.24 -6.05 -21.93
N TYR A 76 -2.11 -6.61 -21.47
CA TYR A 76 -1.19 -5.93 -20.57
C TYR A 76 0.22 -6.54 -20.64
N PHE A 77 1.22 -5.84 -20.12
CA PHE A 77 2.59 -6.33 -19.96
C PHE A 77 3.25 -5.68 -18.74
N ALA A 78 4.17 -6.40 -18.08
CA ALA A 78 4.97 -5.82 -17.01
C ALA A 78 6.12 -5.00 -17.58
N VAL A 79 6.46 -3.90 -16.91
CA VAL A 79 7.61 -3.03 -17.26
C VAL A 79 8.73 -3.09 -16.23
N THR A 80 8.48 -3.73 -15.10
CA THR A 80 9.46 -4.00 -14.04
C THR A 80 9.42 -5.46 -13.64
N ASN A 81 10.53 -5.96 -13.10
CA ASN A 81 10.50 -7.13 -12.23
C ASN A 81 9.86 -6.74 -10.88
N TRP A 82 9.78 -7.69 -9.95
CA TRP A 82 9.44 -7.37 -8.57
C TRP A 82 10.55 -6.50 -7.96
N VAL A 83 10.19 -5.28 -7.56
CA VAL A 83 11.09 -4.32 -6.92
C VAL A 83 10.74 -4.25 -5.44
N PRO A 84 11.71 -4.44 -4.52
CA PRO A 84 11.46 -4.27 -3.10
C PRO A 84 11.21 -2.79 -2.78
N VAL A 85 10.19 -2.51 -1.98
CA VAL A 85 9.95 -1.18 -1.40
C VAL A 85 10.32 -1.24 0.06
N ARG A 86 11.34 -0.48 0.47
CA ARG A 86 11.80 -0.41 1.85
C ARG A 86 11.04 0.67 2.59
N SER A 87 10.93 0.52 3.90
CA SER A 87 10.22 1.49 4.72
C SER A 87 11.21 2.55 5.19
N ALA A 88 11.02 3.79 4.74
CA ALA A 88 11.76 4.94 5.26
C ALA A 88 11.51 5.16 6.77
N LEU A 89 10.46 4.56 7.34
CA LEU A 89 10.21 4.56 8.79
C LEU A 89 11.23 3.72 9.58
N LEU A 90 12.01 2.88 8.91
CA LEU A 90 12.95 1.94 9.54
C LEU A 90 14.43 2.24 9.23
N GLU A 91 14.69 3.19 8.34
CA GLU A 91 16.04 3.51 7.86
C GLU A 91 16.33 4.99 8.17
N ASP A 92 17.52 5.28 8.72
CA ASP A 92 17.95 6.64 9.10
C ASP A 92 18.44 7.47 7.89
N ASP A 93 18.44 6.89 6.69
CA ASP A 93 18.89 7.48 5.42
C ASP A 93 17.78 7.55 4.35
N GLU A 94 18.04 8.34 3.30
CA GLU A 94 17.13 8.47 2.16
C GLU A 94 17.05 7.15 1.40
N VAL A 95 15.94 6.45 1.56
CA VAL A 95 15.67 5.18 0.89
C VAL A 95 15.34 5.43 -0.58
N ASP A 96 16.22 5.00 -1.48
CA ASP A 96 15.91 4.96 -2.92
C ASP A 96 14.92 3.83 -3.22
N ASN A 97 13.63 4.18 -3.20
CA ASN A 97 12.52 3.31 -3.59
C ASN A 97 12.08 3.53 -5.03
N ARG A 98 13.00 3.84 -5.95
CA ARG A 98 12.67 3.94 -7.36
C ARG A 98 12.17 2.61 -7.91
N VAL A 99 10.89 2.58 -8.29
CA VAL A 99 10.21 1.40 -8.83
C VAL A 99 10.38 1.32 -10.34
N TRP A 100 10.18 2.43 -11.05
CA TRP A 100 10.28 2.47 -12.50
C TRP A 100 10.80 3.82 -13.01
N GLY A 101 11.70 3.80 -13.99
CA GLY A 101 12.26 5.02 -14.58
C GLY A 101 11.33 5.75 -15.57
N GLY A 102 10.10 5.27 -15.79
CA GLY A 102 9.12 5.93 -16.66
C GLY A 102 9.39 5.78 -18.17
N SER A 103 10.33 4.93 -18.60
CA SER A 103 10.67 4.79 -20.02
C SER A 103 10.06 3.53 -20.65
N LEU A 104 9.46 3.70 -21.83
CA LEU A 104 9.08 2.65 -22.77
C LEU A 104 9.75 2.92 -24.13
N ARG A 105 9.81 1.92 -25.02
CA ARG A 105 10.43 2.08 -26.36
C ARG A 105 9.89 3.29 -27.15
N ASN A 106 8.59 3.57 -27.05
CA ASN A 106 7.91 4.60 -27.83
C ASN A 106 7.24 5.70 -26.99
N ALA A 107 7.48 5.73 -25.67
CA ALA A 107 6.81 6.68 -24.78
C ALA A 107 7.66 6.97 -23.54
N SER A 108 7.55 8.20 -23.03
CA SER A 108 8.14 8.62 -21.77
C SER A 108 7.05 9.01 -20.79
N PHE A 109 7.26 8.64 -19.54
CA PHE A 109 6.43 8.88 -18.37
C PHE A 109 7.32 9.44 -17.27
N CYS A 110 6.70 9.97 -16.23
CA CYS A 110 7.44 10.35 -15.04
C CYS A 110 7.96 9.09 -14.31
N PRO A 111 9.14 9.16 -13.66
CA PRO A 111 9.60 8.12 -12.77
C PRO A 111 8.58 7.84 -11.67
N VAL A 112 8.56 6.60 -11.22
CA VAL A 112 7.61 6.10 -10.22
C VAL A 112 8.40 5.57 -9.05
N ASP A 113 8.01 5.99 -7.86
CA ASP A 113 8.63 5.62 -6.59
C ASP A 113 7.60 4.93 -5.70
N GLY A 114 8.09 3.97 -4.91
CA GLY A 114 7.30 3.27 -3.90
C GLY A 114 7.51 3.89 -2.52
N ASP A 115 6.48 3.82 -1.68
CA ASP A 115 6.59 4.23 -0.28
C ASP A 115 5.73 3.34 0.61
N ILE A 116 6.09 3.30 1.89
CA ILE A 116 5.33 2.67 2.97
C ILE A 116 5.05 3.76 4.02
N PRO A 117 4.02 4.60 3.79
CA PRO A 117 3.74 5.73 4.68
C PRO A 117 3.29 5.29 6.08
N GLU A 118 2.71 4.09 6.19
CA GLU A 118 2.18 3.58 7.45
C GLU A 118 2.40 2.07 7.55
N ARG A 119 2.90 1.64 8.72
CA ARG A 119 3.03 0.23 9.05
C ARG A 119 2.90 0.01 10.56
N ASN A 120 1.69 -0.27 11.00
CA ASN A 120 1.34 -0.45 12.40
C ASN A 120 0.22 -1.50 12.52
N GLU A 121 -0.01 -2.02 13.73
CA GLU A 121 -1.19 -2.84 14.05
C GLU A 121 -1.44 -4.05 13.10
N GLY A 122 -0.38 -4.64 12.53
CA GLY A 122 -0.51 -5.76 11.58
C GLY A 122 -1.07 -5.35 10.21
N ARG A 123 -1.00 -4.07 9.87
CA ARG A 123 -1.40 -3.50 8.59
C ARG A 123 -0.23 -2.74 7.98
N VAL A 124 -0.23 -2.67 6.66
CA VAL A 124 0.73 -1.87 5.90
C VAL A 124 -0.02 -1.08 4.84
N LEU A 125 0.25 0.22 4.78
CA LEU A 125 -0.16 1.10 3.70
C LEU A 125 0.99 1.15 2.70
N VAL A 126 0.71 0.76 1.47
CA VAL A 126 1.64 0.86 0.35
C VAL A 126 1.16 1.95 -0.60
N SER A 127 2.08 2.81 -0.99
CA SER A 127 1.87 3.87 -1.99
C SER A 127 2.85 3.68 -3.14
N VAL A 128 2.38 3.82 -4.37
CA VAL A 128 3.22 3.88 -5.56
C VAL A 128 2.79 5.08 -6.40
N ALA A 129 3.61 6.12 -6.41
CA ALA A 129 3.27 7.46 -6.89
C ALA A 129 4.31 7.99 -7.90
N GLY A 130 4.09 9.21 -8.42
CA GLY A 130 5.02 9.87 -9.34
C GLY A 130 4.65 9.73 -10.83
N TRP A 131 3.54 9.08 -11.16
CA TRP A 131 3.15 8.73 -12.54
C TRP A 131 2.95 9.91 -13.52
N ALA A 132 2.80 11.14 -13.02
CA ALA A 132 2.57 12.32 -13.83
C ALA A 132 3.31 13.54 -13.24
N PRO A 133 3.59 14.59 -14.05
CA PRO A 133 4.24 15.81 -13.57
C PRO A 133 3.40 16.55 -12.52
N VAL A 134 2.10 16.28 -12.49
CA VAL A 134 1.15 16.82 -11.53
C VAL A 134 0.85 15.75 -10.49
N ALA A 135 0.89 16.15 -9.22
CA ALA A 135 0.59 15.28 -8.08
C ALA A 135 -0.81 14.66 -8.18
N GLY A 136 -0.99 13.55 -7.47
CA GLY A 136 -2.29 12.89 -7.29
C GLY A 136 -2.47 11.61 -8.08
N HIS A 137 -1.58 11.24 -9.01
CA HIS A 137 -1.63 9.91 -9.62
C HIS A 137 -0.90 8.91 -8.72
N GLU A 138 -1.62 7.92 -8.20
CA GLU A 138 -1.11 7.00 -7.19
C GLU A 138 -1.86 5.65 -7.25
N ALA A 139 -1.15 4.55 -7.00
CA ALA A 139 -1.77 3.31 -6.56
C ALA A 139 -1.54 3.19 -5.04
N ARG A 140 -2.63 3.18 -4.27
CA ARG A 140 -2.59 3.21 -2.80
C ARG A 140 -3.47 2.12 -2.21
N VAL A 141 -2.94 1.32 -1.29
CA VAL A 141 -3.70 0.25 -0.63
C VAL A 141 -3.22 -0.02 0.79
N THR A 142 -4.18 -0.26 1.68
CA THR A 142 -3.93 -0.84 3.00
C THR A 142 -4.21 -2.33 2.95
N MET A 143 -3.24 -3.13 3.37
CA MET A 143 -3.37 -4.58 3.41
C MET A 143 -2.87 -5.14 4.75
N ALA A 144 -3.25 -6.37 5.07
CA ALA A 144 -2.69 -7.05 6.24
C ALA A 144 -1.20 -7.31 6.02
N ASP A 145 -0.38 -6.99 7.01
CA ASP A 145 1.07 -7.14 7.00
C ASP A 145 1.46 -8.59 7.27
N GLU A 146 1.22 -9.45 6.28
CA GLU A 146 1.46 -10.89 6.36
C GLU A 146 2.02 -11.41 5.04
N THR A 147 3.05 -12.26 5.13
CA THR A 147 3.63 -12.94 3.97
C THR A 147 2.58 -13.71 3.17
N GLY A 148 2.58 -13.53 1.85
CA GLY A 148 1.65 -14.12 0.90
C GLY A 148 0.46 -13.23 0.55
N ASN A 149 0.22 -12.15 1.31
CA ASN A 149 -0.80 -11.17 0.93
C ASN A 149 -0.39 -10.44 -0.34
N ARG A 150 -1.36 -10.28 -1.25
CA ARG A 150 -1.12 -9.75 -2.59
C ARG A 150 -2.37 -9.14 -3.17
N THR A 151 -2.20 -8.07 -3.94
CA THR A 151 -3.29 -7.37 -4.63
C THR A 151 -2.78 -6.73 -5.93
N VAL A 152 -3.69 -6.31 -6.79
CA VAL A 152 -3.42 -5.50 -7.97
C VAL A 152 -4.28 -4.25 -7.89
N GLU A 153 -3.63 -3.09 -7.80
CA GLU A 153 -4.31 -1.81 -7.68
C GLU A 153 -4.16 -0.99 -8.96
N PRO A 154 -5.24 -0.42 -9.49
CA PRO A 154 -5.13 0.53 -10.59
C PRO A 154 -4.56 1.85 -10.07
N VAL A 155 -3.74 2.51 -10.88
CA VAL A 155 -3.32 3.89 -10.63
C VAL A 155 -4.52 4.82 -10.81
N GLN A 156 -4.86 5.54 -9.75
CA GLN A 156 -6.01 6.43 -9.67
C GLN A 156 -5.55 7.86 -9.43
N VAL A 157 -6.48 8.80 -9.62
CA VAL A 157 -6.23 10.21 -9.33
C VAL A 157 -6.80 10.54 -7.96
N TYR A 158 -6.03 11.23 -7.15
CA TYR A 158 -6.38 11.73 -5.83
C TYR A 158 -6.32 13.26 -5.83
N SER A 159 -7.22 13.89 -5.09
CA SER A 159 -7.20 15.32 -4.84
C SER A 159 -6.03 15.70 -3.92
N ALA A 160 -5.75 17.00 -3.79
CA ALA A 160 -4.82 17.51 -2.79
C ALA A 160 -5.24 17.18 -1.34
N SER A 161 -6.54 16.94 -1.09
CA SER A 161 -7.07 16.47 0.20
C SER A 161 -6.91 14.96 0.41
N GLY A 162 -6.38 14.21 -0.57
CA GLY A 162 -6.22 12.76 -0.50
C GLY A 162 -7.47 11.96 -0.85
N GLU A 163 -8.50 12.60 -1.40
CA GLU A 163 -9.73 11.92 -1.81
C GLU A 163 -9.60 11.36 -3.23
N LYS A 164 -10.02 10.11 -3.42
CA LYS A 164 -10.06 9.48 -4.74
C LYS A 164 -11.02 10.24 -5.66
N LEU A 165 -10.50 10.76 -6.76
CA LEU A 165 -11.29 11.39 -7.81
C LEU A 165 -11.82 10.33 -8.78
N GLN A 166 -13.13 10.34 -8.98
CA GLN A 166 -13.74 9.51 -10.02
C GLN A 166 -13.52 10.17 -11.38
N VAL A 167 -12.63 9.59 -12.17
CA VAL A 167 -12.46 9.95 -13.58
C VAL A 167 -13.29 8.96 -14.39
N GLN A 168 -14.50 9.39 -14.79
CA GLN A 168 -15.37 8.54 -15.63
C GLN A 168 -14.70 8.23 -16.97
N ASP A 169 -14.95 7.01 -17.46
CA ASP A 169 -14.62 6.53 -18.81
C ASP A 169 -13.13 6.48 -19.19
N LYS A 170 -12.22 6.65 -18.23
CA LYS A 170 -10.79 6.46 -18.47
C LYS A 170 -10.30 5.16 -17.83
N LYS A 171 -9.72 4.30 -18.67
CA LYS A 171 -8.89 3.20 -18.19
C LYS A 171 -7.76 3.75 -17.31
N PRO A 172 -7.38 3.04 -16.23
CA PRO A 172 -6.18 3.35 -15.47
C PRO A 172 -4.96 3.44 -16.39
N MET A 173 -4.05 4.37 -16.10
CA MET A 173 -2.81 4.51 -16.89
C MET A 173 -1.85 3.34 -16.69
N ALA A 174 -1.91 2.71 -15.53
CA ALA A 174 -1.13 1.55 -15.14
C ALA A 174 -1.85 0.82 -13.99
N TYR A 175 -1.33 -0.36 -13.69
CA TYR A 175 -1.69 -1.17 -12.54
C TYR A 175 -0.42 -1.51 -11.77
N VAL A 176 -0.53 -1.62 -10.45
CA VAL A 176 0.56 -1.99 -9.56
C VAL A 176 0.17 -3.29 -8.87
N ALA A 177 0.90 -4.35 -9.17
CA ALA A 177 0.82 -5.58 -8.41
C ALA A 177 1.68 -5.45 -7.16
N ILE A 178 1.15 -5.82 -6.01
CA ILE A 178 1.79 -5.69 -4.70
C ILE A 178 1.80 -7.07 -4.04
N LEU A 179 2.93 -7.43 -3.45
CA LEU A 179 3.15 -8.70 -2.75
C LEU A 179 3.93 -8.44 -1.46
N ILE A 180 3.48 -9.05 -0.36
CA ILE A 180 4.24 -9.13 0.88
C ILE A 180 4.91 -10.51 0.94
N GLY A 181 6.23 -10.52 1.12
CA GLY A 181 7.05 -11.73 1.11
C GLY A 181 7.79 -11.95 -0.20
N PRO A 182 8.57 -13.02 -0.32
CA PRO A 182 9.46 -13.21 -1.45
C PRO A 182 8.66 -13.37 -2.76
N PRO A 183 9.09 -12.72 -3.85
CA PRO A 183 8.48 -12.94 -5.15
C PRO A 183 8.67 -14.39 -5.62
N PRO A 184 7.74 -14.92 -6.43
CA PRO A 184 7.92 -16.24 -7.03
C PRO A 184 9.23 -16.27 -7.82
N GLN A 185 10.05 -17.31 -7.61
CA GLN A 185 11.20 -17.54 -8.48
C GLN A 185 10.70 -17.95 -9.86
N GLU A 186 11.39 -17.48 -10.92
CA GLU A 186 11.06 -17.87 -12.29
C GLU A 186 10.99 -19.40 -12.41
N GLY A 187 9.82 -19.90 -12.83
CA GLY A 187 9.55 -21.33 -12.97
C GLY A 187 8.77 -22.00 -11.83
N GLN A 188 8.45 -21.30 -10.74
CA GLN A 188 7.59 -21.85 -9.67
C GLN A 188 6.13 -21.38 -9.77
N THR A 189 5.20 -22.33 -9.73
CA THR A 189 3.75 -22.08 -9.65
C THR A 189 3.39 -21.52 -8.28
N ALA A 190 2.78 -20.33 -8.23
CA ALA A 190 2.38 -19.68 -7.00
C ALA A 190 1.35 -20.52 -6.20
N MET A 191 1.59 -20.68 -4.90
CA MET A 191 0.63 -21.31 -3.98
C MET A 191 -0.69 -20.50 -3.94
N PRO A 192 -1.86 -21.17 -3.86
CA PRO A 192 -3.16 -20.49 -3.80
C PRO A 192 -3.33 -19.71 -2.49
N ASN A 193 -3.84 -18.48 -2.59
CA ASN A 193 -4.11 -17.59 -1.45
C ASN A 193 -5.27 -18.14 -0.60
N ARG A 194 -5.13 -18.11 0.73
CA ARG A 194 -6.13 -18.57 1.71
C ARG A 194 -7.41 -17.72 1.75
N GLN A 195 -7.35 -16.47 1.28
CA GLN A 195 -8.50 -15.55 1.31
C GLN A 195 -9.65 -15.98 0.36
N ASN A 196 -9.39 -16.74 -0.70
CA ASN A 196 -10.44 -17.15 -1.64
C ASN A 196 -11.21 -18.42 -1.22
N LYS A 197 -10.80 -19.08 -0.13
CA LYS A 197 -11.47 -20.32 0.33
C LYS A 197 -12.78 -20.05 1.06
N ALA A 198 -13.04 -18.82 1.51
CA ALA A 198 -14.23 -18.48 2.27
C ALA A 198 -15.50 -18.30 1.40
N VAL A 199 -15.40 -18.16 0.08
CA VAL A 199 -16.56 -17.83 -0.78
C VAL A 199 -17.21 -19.05 -1.45
N ASN A 200 -16.50 -20.18 -1.60
CA ASN A 200 -17.05 -21.39 -2.24
C ASN A 200 -17.55 -22.47 -1.26
N GLY A 201 -17.68 -22.13 0.03
CA GLY A 201 -18.06 -23.05 1.09
C GLY A 201 -19.54 -23.04 1.50
N SER A 202 -20.46 -22.51 0.69
CA SER A 202 -21.89 -22.58 1.02
C SER A 202 -22.78 -22.56 -0.21
N ARG A 203 -23.05 -23.74 -0.76
CA ARG A 203 -24.28 -24.14 -1.47
C ARG A 203 -24.25 -25.66 -1.58
N ARG A 204 -24.84 -26.32 -0.58
CA ARG A 204 -25.45 -27.64 -0.74
C ARG A 204 -26.93 -27.42 -0.89
#